data_AF-A0A351CGP8-F1
#
_entry.id   AF-A0A351CGP8-F1
#
_cell.length_a   1.000
_cell.length_b   1.000
_cell.length_c   1.000
_cell.angle_alpha   90.00
_cell.angle_beta   90.00
_cell.angle_gamma   90.00
#
_symmetry.space_group_name_H-M   'P 1'
#
loop_
_entity.id
_entity.type
_entity.pdbx_description
1 polymer ?
#
loop_
_entity_poly.entity_id
_entity_poly.type
_entity_poly.pdbx_seq_one_letter_code
_entity_poly.pdbx_strand_id
1 'polypeptide(L)'
;MGIYTMIIKTENSELEISIGTDVYLGSRVSGQIFKKWDDFEDNQKLRLEIILKKVEELIFESEKMLLEIRATNNEDSGLIV
;
A
#
# COMPACT_ATOMS: atom_id res chain seq x y z
N MET A 1 19.42 -4.66 -7.73
CA MET A 1 17.96 -4.52 -7.87
C MET A 1 17.40 -4.55 -6.47
N GLY A 2 16.78 -3.46 -6.00
CA GLY A 2 16.27 -3.40 -4.63
C GLY A 2 15.11 -4.38 -4.44
N ILE A 3 15.01 -4.99 -3.26
CA ILE A 3 13.78 -5.68 -2.86
C ILE A 3 12.80 -4.58 -2.46
N TYR A 4 11.68 -4.50 -3.16
CA TYR A 4 10.60 -3.57 -2.83
C TYR A 4 9.60 -4.29 -1.95
N THR A 5 9.30 -3.69 -0.81
CA THR A 5 8.31 -4.17 0.14
C THR A 5 7.19 -3.15 0.24
N MET A 6 5.95 -3.61 0.14
CA MET A 6 4.77 -2.81 0.38
C MET A 6 4.16 -3.19 1.73
N ILE A 7 3.83 -2.19 2.54
CA ILE A 7 3.16 -2.38 3.84
C ILE A 7 1.91 -1.50 3.85
N ILE A 8 0.75 -2.09 4.13
CA ILE A 8 -0.51 -1.37 4.32
C ILE A 8 -1.00 -1.64 5.72
N LYS A 9 -1.35 -0.56 6.42
CA LYS A 9 -1.94 -0.61 7.75
C LYS A 9 -3.34 -0.04 7.72
N THR A 10 -4.24 -0.77 8.35
CA THR A 10 -5.59 -0.33 8.69
C THR A 10 -5.74 -0.42 10.21
N GLU A 11 -6.86 0.05 10.74
CA GLU A 11 -7.13 -0.05 12.18
C GLU A 11 -7.07 -1.50 12.71
N ASN A 12 -7.47 -2.47 11.88
CA ASN A 12 -7.67 -3.85 12.30
C ASN A 12 -6.66 -4.83 11.73
N SER A 13 -5.91 -4.44 10.71
CA SER A 13 -5.02 -5.35 9.97
C SER A 13 -3.81 -4.63 9.38
N GLU A 14 -2.74 -5.40 9.19
CA GLU A 14 -1.51 -5.04 8.51
C GLU A 14 -1.21 -6.11 7.46
N LEU A 15 -0.90 -5.70 6.23
CA LEU A 15 -0.45 -6.57 5.15
C LEU A 15 0.91 -6.08 4.68
N GLU A 16 1.88 -6.98 4.66
CA GLU A 16 3.21 -6.77 4.10
C GLU A 16 3.46 -7.78 2.99
N ILE A 17 3.88 -7.28 1.82
CA ILE A 17 4.21 -8.10 0.65
C ILE A 17 5.60 -7.70 0.17
N SER A 18 6.52 -8.65 0.23
CA SER A 18 7.86 -8.58 -0.35
C SER A 18 7.97 -9.62 -1.46
N ILE A 19 7.91 -9.17 -2.72
CA ILE A 19 7.91 -10.07 -3.88
C ILE A 19 9.19 -10.90 -3.88
N GLY A 20 9.06 -12.22 -4.07
CA GLY A 20 10.19 -13.15 -4.09
C GLY A 20 10.79 -13.47 -2.72
N THR A 21 10.22 -12.94 -1.62
CA THR A 21 10.74 -13.14 -0.26
C THR A 21 9.65 -13.66 0.66
N ASP A 22 8.77 -12.79 1.17
CA ASP A 22 7.77 -13.16 2.16
C ASP A 22 6.49 -12.33 2.09
N VAL A 23 5.45 -12.86 2.71
CA VAL A 23 4.14 -12.24 2.85
C VAL A 23 3.72 -12.38 4.30
N TYR A 24 3.40 -11.24 4.93
CA TYR A 24 2.91 -11.17 6.30
C TYR A 24 1.51 -10.57 6.33
N LEU A 25 0.63 -11.18 7.12
CA LEU A 25 -0.69 -10.65 7.47
C LEU A 25 -0.83 -10.64 8.99
N GLY A 26 -0.89 -9.45 9.56
CA GLY A 26 -1.35 -9.24 10.93
C GLY A 26 -2.81 -8.83 10.93
N SER A 27 -3.65 -9.44 11.76
CA SER A 27 -5.02 -9.02 11.97
C SER A 27 -5.43 -9.20 13.42
N ARG A 28 -6.21 -8.26 13.94
CA ARG A 28 -6.84 -8.38 15.26
C ARG A 28 -7.78 -9.59 15.36
N VAL A 29 -8.32 -10.06 14.24
CA VAL A 29 -9.30 -11.16 14.20
C VAL A 29 -8.61 -12.51 14.01
N SER A 30 -7.71 -12.62 13.03
CA SER A 30 -7.09 -13.90 12.65
C SER A 30 -5.68 -14.11 13.19
N GLY A 31 -5.16 -13.18 14.00
CA GLY A 31 -3.79 -13.25 14.50
C GLY A 31 -2.77 -12.90 13.42
N GLN A 32 -1.62 -13.58 13.45
CA GLN A 32 -0.50 -13.31 12.55
C GLN A 32 -0.24 -14.52 11.65
N ILE A 33 -0.08 -14.28 10.35
CA ILE A 33 0.28 -15.27 9.34
C ILE A 33 1.56 -14.80 8.66
N PHE A 34 2.56 -15.67 8.59
CA PHE A 34 3.80 -15.43 7.88
C PHE A 34 4.04 -16.59 6.91
N LYS A 35 4.30 -16.27 5.64
CA LYS A 35 4.48 -17.27 4.58
C LYS A 35 5.55 -16.82 3.60
N LYS A 36 6.42 -17.74 3.16
CA LYS A 36 7.43 -17.41 2.15
C LYS A 36 6.76 -17.27 0.78
N TRP A 37 7.30 -16.41 -0.07
CA TRP A 37 6.78 -16.23 -1.43
C TRP A 37 6.71 -17.54 -2.20
N ASP A 38 7.72 -18.40 -2.04
CA ASP A 38 7.79 -19.70 -2.73
C ASP A 38 6.75 -20.71 -2.26
N ASP A 39 6.12 -20.50 -1.10
CA ASP A 39 5.06 -21.37 -0.58
C ASP A 39 3.68 -21.08 -1.21
N PHE A 40 3.58 -20.05 -2.07
CA PHE A 40 2.38 -19.70 -2.81
C PHE A 40 2.37 -20.33 -4.20
N GLU A 41 1.19 -20.77 -4.63
CA GLU A 41 0.95 -21.17 -6.03
C GLU A 41 0.99 -19.94 -6.96
N ASP A 42 1.29 -20.15 -8.25
CA ASP A 42 1.43 -19.05 -9.22
C ASP A 42 0.16 -18.18 -9.34
N ASN A 43 -1.02 -18.79 -9.24
CA ASN A 43 -2.29 -18.07 -9.21
C ASN A 43 -2.44 -17.17 -7.95
N GLN A 44 -1.89 -17.59 -6.81
CA GLN A 44 -1.90 -16.83 -5.56
C GLN A 44 -0.88 -15.69 -5.63
N LYS A 45 0.30 -15.94 -6.18
CA LYS A 45 1.32 -14.92 -6.47
C LYS A 45 0.76 -13.82 -7.37
N LEU A 46 0.11 -14.19 -8.48
CA LEU A 46 -0.55 -13.24 -9.38
C LEU A 46 -1.60 -12.39 -8.65
N ARG A 47 -2.37 -12.98 -7.72
CA ARG A 47 -3.35 -12.22 -6.92
C ARG A 47 -2.68 -11.22 -5.98
N LEU A 48 -1.52 -11.56 -5.39
CA LEU A 48 -0.75 -10.64 -4.55
C LEU A 48 -0.15 -9.48 -5.38
N GLU A 49 0.33 -9.77 -6.59
CA GLU A 49 0.79 -8.75 -7.54
C GLU A 49 -0.34 -7.79 -7.97
N ILE A 50 -1.56 -8.31 -8.18
CA ILE A 50 -2.73 -7.48 -8.45
C ILE A 50 -3.08 -6.59 -7.25
N ILE A 51 -2.96 -7.10 -6.02
CA ILE A 51 -3.16 -6.30 -4.80
C ILE A 51 -2.13 -5.16 -4.76
N LEU A 52 -0.84 -5.46 -5.03
CA LEU A 52 0.22 -4.46 -5.12
C LEU A 52 -0.15 -3.32 -6.09
N LYS A 53 -0.54 -3.66 -7.31
CA LYS A 53 -0.92 -2.66 -8.32
C LYS A 53 -2.09 -1.77 -7.88
N LYS A 54 -3.12 -2.35 -7.27
CA LYS A 54 -4.27 -1.58 -6.75
C LYS A 54 -3.87 -0.60 -5.66
N VAL A 55 -2.85 -0.94 -4.88
CA VAL A 55 -2.35 -0.12 -3.78
C VAL A 55 -1.49 1.02 -4.33
N GLU A 56 -0.70 0.77 -5.36
CA GLU A 56 0.01 1.82 -6.10
C GLU A 56 -1.00 2.83 -6.71
N GLU A 57 -2.08 2.34 -7.32
CA GLU A 57 -3.17 3.20 -7.82
C GLU A 57 -3.81 4.01 -6.68
N LEU A 58 -4.07 3.40 -5.53
CA LEU A 58 -4.61 4.10 -4.35
C LEU A 58 -3.67 5.20 -3.83
N ILE A 59 -2.36 4.91 -3.77
CA ILE A 59 -1.34 5.88 -3.35
C ILE A 59 -1.29 7.04 -4.34
N PHE A 60 -1.32 6.76 -5.63
CA PHE A 60 -1.30 7.78 -6.68
C PHE A 60 -2.53 8.70 -6.61
N GLU A 61 -3.73 8.15 -6.44
CA GLU A 61 -4.93 8.96 -6.26
C GLU A 61 -4.89 9.78 -4.96
N SER A 62 -4.34 9.21 -3.89
CA SER A 62 -4.13 9.95 -2.63
C SER A 62 -3.14 11.11 -2.79
N GLU A 63 -2.06 10.89 -3.55
CA GLU A 63 -1.06 11.92 -3.86
C GLU A 63 -1.69 13.08 -4.62
N LYS A 64 -2.49 12.81 -5.67
CA LYS A 64 -3.22 13.84 -6.42
C LYS A 64 -4.08 14.70 -5.50
N MET A 65 -4.92 14.06 -4.66
CA MET A 65 -5.80 14.77 -3.73
C MET A 65 -5.01 15.68 -2.77
N LEU A 66 -3.88 15.21 -2.24
CA LEU A 66 -3.05 16.00 -1.33
C LEU A 66 -2.36 17.17 -2.03
N LEU A 67 -1.95 16.99 -3.30
CA LEU A 67 -1.35 18.05 -4.10
C LEU A 67 -2.37 19.11 -4.52
N GLU A 68 -3.62 18.73 -4.81
CA GLU A 68 -4.73 19.65 -5.08
C GLU A 68 -5.00 20.55 -3.87
N ILE A 69 -5.11 19.97 -2.67
CA ILE A 69 -5.30 20.74 -1.42
C ILE A 69 -4.17 21.76 -1.22
N ARG A 70 -2.92 21.39 -1.54
CA ARG A 70 -1.78 22.31 -1.46
C ARG A 70 -1.92 23.49 -2.41
N ALA A 71 -2.41 23.27 -3.63
CA ALA A 71 -2.63 24.34 -4.60
C ALA A 71 -3.72 25.32 -4.13
N THR A 72 -4.86 24.81 -3.65
CA THR A 72 -5.97 25.64 -3.15
C THR A 72 -5.59 26.47 -1.92
N ASN A 73 -4.86 25.91 -0.97
CA ASN A 73 -4.40 26.64 0.23
C ASN A 73 -3.40 27.77 -0.11
N ASN A 74 -2.65 27.65 -1.21
CA ASN A 74 -1.74 28.70 -1.66
C ASN A 74 -2.45 29.84 -2.39
N GLU A 75 -3.57 29.57 -3.07
CA GLU A 75 -4.38 30.60 -3.73
C GLU A 75 -5.18 31.43 -2.71
N ASP A 76 -5.72 30.80 -1.65
CA ASP A 76 -6.49 31.49 -0.60
C ASP A 76 -5.61 32.35 0.34
N SER A 77 -4.31 32.03 0.42
CA SER A 77 -3.32 32.84 1.15
C SER A 77 -2.82 34.06 0.35
N GLY A 78 -3.22 34.21 -0.91
CA GLY A 78 -2.82 35.30 -1.80
C GLY A 78 -3.66 36.58 -1.70
N LEU A 79 -4.68 36.59 -0.85
CA LEU A 79 -5.68 37.67 -0.76
C LEU A 79 -5.66 38.41 0.59
N ILE A 80 -4.46 38.71 1.10
CA ILE A 80 -4.25 39.77 2.09
C ILE A 80 -2.93 40.48 1.78
N VAL A 81 -2.95 41.47 0.87
CA VAL A 81 -2.39 42.85 1.04
C VAL A 81 -3.06 43.75 0.00
#